data_AF-A0A9P7QKW8-F1
#
_entry.id   AF-A0A9P7QKW8-F1
#
_cell.length_a   1.000
_cell.length_b   1.000
_cell.length_c   1.000
_cell.angle_alpha   90.00
_cell.angle_beta   90.00
_cell.angle_gamma   90.00
#
_symmetry.space_group_name_H-M   'P 1'
#
loop_
_entity.id
_entity.type
_entity.pdbx_description
1 polymer ?
#
loop_
_entity_poly.entity_id
_entity_poly.type
_entity_poly.pdbx_seq_one_letter_code
_entity_poly.pdbx_strand_id
1 'polypeptide(L)'
;MGLLSLLLHPNQLRAVIQWKLWHNPVHRRDPSTESETLKACFRFLGLTSRSFAVVIQELNPELLVPIALFYLVLRGLDTIEDDMTIPLEKKIPLLRHFHENMEIDGWQFHESNEKDKELLEKFDVVITELKKIKPQYYAIIKDITVKMGNGMADYAQNDDMIKNGVQNIEDYELYCHYVAGLVGEGLTNLFVESELGNPKLAERPSLTESMGQFLQKTNIIRDIHEDWQDGRRWYPKEIWSRHVDKWEDMFDPKYESQALNCVSDMILDALKHVEECLFYMAAMREQSVFNFVAIPQGMAIAAMESMFRNPDVLKRNVKITKGDACQIMMDCTQNLRTLCGVFQRYVRKIQKKNDPKDPNYLNISVRCAKIEQFIETLYPTQDPKQLASQNSQVANAQSGMNAGETALMFGIVTFALVCVSGVMIGTAWLMGAQFPNFFKEATLLLNKMLGPNSSPSTTGRVEL
;
A
#
# COMPACT_ATOMS: atom_id res chain seq x y z
N MET A 1 5.60 16.13 -16.37
CA MET A 1 6.42 17.05 -15.56
C MET A 1 7.89 16.77 -15.85
N GLY A 2 8.57 17.65 -16.60
CA GLY A 2 9.99 17.50 -16.92
C GLY A 2 10.90 17.83 -15.73
N LEU A 3 12.16 17.38 -15.76
CA LEU A 3 13.16 17.60 -14.68
C LEU A 3 13.29 19.08 -14.26
N LEU A 4 13.10 20.03 -15.18
CA LEU A 4 13.16 21.47 -14.91
C LEU A 4 12.02 21.96 -14.00
N SER A 5 10.82 21.37 -14.08
CA SER A 5 9.69 21.74 -13.21
C SER A 5 9.89 21.34 -11.74
N LEU A 6 10.74 20.34 -11.47
CA LEU A 6 11.06 19.90 -10.11
C LEU A 6 11.98 20.87 -9.37
N LEU A 7 12.75 21.71 -10.07
CA LEU A 7 13.61 22.72 -9.45
C LEU A 7 12.80 23.81 -8.70
N LEU A 8 11.54 24.04 -9.12
CA LEU A 8 10.61 24.96 -8.46
C LEU A 8 9.88 24.31 -7.26
N HIS A 9 10.06 23.01 -7.04
CA HIS A 9 9.44 22.25 -5.96
C HIS A 9 10.51 21.47 -5.17
N PRO A 10 11.30 22.15 -4.30
CA PRO A 10 12.48 21.57 -3.66
C PRO A 10 12.18 20.31 -2.82
N ASN A 11 11.02 20.24 -2.19
CA ASN A 11 10.59 19.04 -1.45
C ASN A 11 10.32 17.84 -2.37
N GLN A 12 9.68 18.07 -3.53
CA GLN A 12 9.42 17.02 -4.52
C GLN A 12 10.72 16.56 -5.19
N LEU A 13 11.62 17.49 -5.50
CA LEU A 13 12.94 17.15 -6.02
C LEU A 13 13.75 16.33 -5.02
N ARG A 14 13.74 16.72 -3.74
CA ARG A 14 14.37 15.96 -2.67
C ARG A 14 13.85 14.52 -2.61
N ALA A 15 12.54 14.32 -2.65
CA ALA A 15 11.95 12.97 -2.67
C ALA A 15 12.39 12.16 -3.90
N VAL A 16 12.42 12.76 -5.09
CA VAL A 16 12.90 12.04 -6.29
C VAL A 16 14.38 11.66 -6.18
N ILE A 17 15.23 12.56 -5.65
CA ILE A 17 16.66 12.30 -5.45
C ILE A 17 16.89 11.23 -4.39
N GLN A 18 16.21 11.34 -3.24
CA GLN A 18 16.29 10.37 -2.15
C GLN A 18 15.87 8.98 -2.62
N TRP A 19 14.79 8.88 -3.41
CA TRP A 19 14.37 7.60 -4.00
C TRP A 19 15.45 7.04 -4.91
N LYS A 20 16.00 7.86 -5.81
CA LYS A 20 17.00 7.37 -6.77
C LYS A 20 18.35 6.99 -6.15
N LEU A 21 18.77 7.67 -5.08
CA LEU A 21 20.11 7.50 -4.51
C LEU A 21 20.15 6.59 -3.28
N TRP A 22 19.08 6.57 -2.48
CA TRP A 22 19.06 5.92 -1.18
C TRP A 22 18.02 4.81 -1.03
N HIS A 23 17.18 4.58 -2.05
CA HIS A 23 16.30 3.42 -2.05
C HIS A 23 17.11 2.14 -2.19
N ASN A 24 17.06 1.31 -1.16
CA ASN A 24 17.60 -0.04 -1.19
C ASN A 24 16.41 -1.00 -1.25
N PRO A 25 16.13 -1.61 -2.42
CA PRO A 25 15.04 -2.56 -2.53
C PRO A 25 15.33 -3.79 -1.66
N VAL A 26 14.27 -4.37 -1.07
CA VAL A 26 14.37 -5.52 -0.16
C VAL A 26 15.00 -6.71 -0.88
N HIS A 27 14.55 -6.96 -2.10
CA HIS A 27 15.12 -7.93 -3.02
C HIS A 27 15.48 -7.26 -4.36
N ARG A 28 16.46 -7.82 -5.06
CA ARG A 28 16.87 -7.36 -6.38
C ARG A 28 16.74 -8.50 -7.37
N ARG A 29 15.98 -8.25 -8.43
CA ARG A 29 15.98 -9.10 -9.63
C ARG A 29 17.35 -9.05 -10.30
N ASP A 30 17.81 -10.21 -10.78
CA ASP A 30 19.03 -10.34 -11.59
C ASP A 30 18.70 -10.85 -13.01
N PRO A 31 18.55 -9.94 -13.99
CA PRO A 31 18.25 -10.30 -15.37
C PRO A 31 19.32 -11.16 -16.05
N SER A 32 20.54 -11.23 -15.53
CA SER A 32 21.63 -11.98 -16.17
C SER A 32 21.42 -13.50 -16.12
N THR A 33 20.65 -13.97 -15.15
CA THR A 33 20.36 -15.40 -14.91
C THR A 33 19.09 -15.89 -15.60
N GLU A 34 18.34 -14.97 -16.24
CA GLU A 34 17.00 -15.23 -16.74
C GLU A 34 16.99 -15.67 -18.21
N SER A 35 16.03 -16.54 -18.54
CA SER A 35 15.74 -16.89 -19.93
C SER A 35 15.18 -15.70 -20.73
N GLU A 36 15.32 -15.73 -22.06
CA GLU A 36 14.82 -14.66 -22.93
C GLU A 36 13.29 -14.47 -22.82
N THR A 37 12.54 -15.55 -22.64
CA THR A 37 11.09 -15.52 -22.42
C THR A 37 10.72 -14.82 -21.11
N LEU A 38 11.48 -15.06 -20.03
CA LEU A 38 11.28 -14.36 -18.76
C LEU A 38 11.65 -12.87 -18.85
N LYS A 39 12.75 -12.53 -19.53
CA LYS A 39 13.11 -11.13 -19.79
C LYS A 39 12.01 -10.41 -20.59
N ALA A 40 11.41 -11.09 -21.57
CA ALA A 40 10.29 -10.56 -22.33
C ALA A 40 9.06 -10.32 -21.44
N CYS A 41 8.73 -11.24 -20.52
CA CYS A 41 7.64 -11.03 -19.55
C CYS A 41 7.88 -9.77 -18.71
N PHE A 42 9.08 -9.57 -18.17
CA PHE A 42 9.37 -8.37 -17.39
C PHE A 42 9.44 -7.08 -18.23
N ARG A 43 9.78 -7.19 -19.53
CA ARG A 43 9.64 -6.06 -20.46
C ARG A 43 8.17 -5.70 -20.62
N PHE A 44 7.29 -6.66 -20.85
CA PHE A 44 5.84 -6.41 -20.91
C PHE A 44 5.30 -5.86 -19.60
N LEU A 45 5.80 -6.33 -18.46
CA LEU A 45 5.45 -5.77 -17.16
C LEU A 45 5.81 -4.28 -17.10
N GLY A 46 7.02 -3.89 -17.53
CA GLY A 46 7.43 -2.49 -17.57
C GLY A 46 6.66 -1.62 -18.56
N LEU A 47 6.18 -2.18 -19.67
CA LEU A 47 5.39 -1.46 -20.68
C LEU A 47 3.95 -1.21 -20.20
N THR A 48 3.31 -2.25 -19.67
CA THR A 48 1.91 -2.22 -19.25
C THR A 48 1.71 -1.66 -17.85
N SER A 49 2.76 -1.68 -17.02
CA SER A 49 2.70 -1.35 -15.60
C SER A 49 3.80 -0.35 -15.23
N ARG A 50 3.42 0.89 -14.90
CA ARG A 50 4.38 1.92 -14.49
C ARG A 50 4.87 1.68 -13.05
N SER A 51 4.09 2.13 -12.07
CA SER A 51 4.50 2.08 -10.66
C SER A 51 4.50 0.65 -10.12
N PHE A 52 3.57 -0.19 -10.56
CA PHE A 52 3.45 -1.58 -10.10
C PHE A 52 4.62 -2.45 -10.57
N ALA A 53 5.18 -2.24 -11.76
CA ALA A 53 6.37 -2.98 -12.21
C ALA A 53 7.60 -2.79 -11.30
N VAL A 54 7.78 -1.58 -10.75
CA VAL A 54 8.86 -1.30 -9.80
C VAL A 54 8.65 -2.14 -8.54
N VAL A 55 7.44 -2.12 -8.01
CA VAL A 55 7.12 -2.77 -6.73
C VAL A 55 7.14 -4.30 -6.86
N ILE A 56 6.68 -4.86 -7.99
CA ILE A 56 6.76 -6.30 -8.27
C ILE A 56 8.22 -6.77 -8.31
N GLN A 57 9.13 -6.00 -8.91
CA GLN A 57 10.54 -6.36 -9.03
C GLN A 57 11.31 -6.39 -7.71
N GLU A 58 10.72 -5.88 -6.63
CA GLU A 58 11.31 -5.86 -5.28
C GLU A 58 10.78 -6.98 -4.37
N LEU A 59 9.84 -7.80 -4.88
CA LEU A 59 9.29 -8.94 -4.16
C LEU A 59 10.32 -10.02 -3.87
N ASN A 60 10.03 -10.82 -2.85
CA ASN A 60 10.74 -12.05 -2.54
C ASN A 60 10.91 -12.92 -3.81
N PRO A 61 12.09 -13.51 -4.05
CA PRO A 61 12.35 -14.32 -5.24
C PRO A 61 11.32 -15.43 -5.49
N GLU A 62 10.73 -15.99 -4.43
CA GLU A 62 9.68 -17.01 -4.50
C GLU A 62 8.39 -16.49 -5.15
N LEU A 63 8.05 -15.22 -4.93
CA LEU A 63 6.80 -14.59 -5.41
C LEU A 63 6.98 -13.69 -6.63
N LEU A 64 8.22 -13.26 -6.91
CA LEU A 64 8.55 -12.31 -7.97
C LEU A 64 8.00 -12.76 -9.34
N VAL A 65 8.30 -13.99 -9.77
CA VAL A 65 7.86 -14.50 -11.07
C VAL A 65 6.36 -14.85 -11.07
N PRO A 66 5.81 -15.60 -10.09
CA PRO A 66 4.38 -15.89 -10.06
C PRO A 66 3.50 -14.64 -10.11
N ILE A 67 3.82 -13.59 -9.35
CA ILE A 67 3.02 -12.35 -9.33
C ILE A 67 3.20 -11.54 -10.62
N ALA A 68 4.41 -11.50 -11.20
CA ALA A 68 4.61 -10.88 -12.50
C ALA A 68 3.77 -11.56 -13.59
N LEU A 69 3.76 -12.90 -13.63
CA LEU A 69 2.94 -13.66 -14.58
C LEU A 69 1.44 -13.49 -14.30
N PHE A 70 1.03 -13.52 -13.04
CA PHE A 70 -0.35 -13.28 -12.65
C PHE A 70 -0.83 -11.92 -13.17
N TYR A 71 -0.04 -10.86 -12.98
CA TYR A 71 -0.35 -9.55 -13.52
C TYR A 71 -0.48 -9.54 -15.06
N LEU A 72 0.45 -10.18 -15.77
CA LEU A 72 0.44 -10.21 -17.24
C LEU A 72 -0.76 -10.99 -17.80
N VAL A 73 -1.14 -12.10 -17.15
CA VAL A 73 -2.33 -12.87 -17.52
C VAL A 73 -3.57 -12.00 -17.41
N LEU A 74 -3.75 -11.35 -16.26
CA LEU A 74 -4.92 -10.50 -16.03
C LEU A 74 -4.90 -9.25 -16.92
N ARG A 75 -3.73 -8.67 -17.20
CA ARG A 75 -3.60 -7.56 -18.16
C ARG A 75 -3.95 -7.98 -19.58
N GLY A 76 -3.59 -9.20 -20.00
CA GLY A 76 -4.00 -9.74 -21.29
C GLY A 76 -5.52 -9.89 -21.38
N LEU A 77 -6.14 -10.42 -20.32
CA LEU A 77 -7.60 -10.53 -20.22
C LEU A 77 -8.30 -9.15 -20.28
N ASP A 78 -7.82 -8.19 -19.48
CA ASP A 78 -8.26 -6.78 -19.44
C ASP A 78 -8.17 -6.13 -20.83
N THR A 79 -7.08 -6.36 -21.56
CA THR A 79 -6.88 -5.82 -22.93
C THR A 79 -7.92 -6.35 -23.91
N ILE A 80 -8.42 -7.58 -23.74
CA ILE A 80 -9.51 -8.12 -24.57
C ILE A 80 -10.87 -7.52 -24.18
N GLU A 81 -11.07 -7.28 -22.88
CA GLU A 81 -12.32 -6.72 -22.34
C GLU A 81 -12.50 -5.26 -22.75
N ASP A 82 -11.46 -4.44 -22.57
CA ASP A 82 -11.43 -3.00 -22.89
C ASP A 82 -11.58 -2.72 -24.39
N ASP A 83 -11.18 -3.65 -25.27
CA ASP A 83 -11.14 -3.41 -26.71
C ASP A 83 -12.54 -3.39 -27.35
N MET A 84 -13.07 -2.18 -27.55
CA MET A 84 -14.39 -1.96 -28.15
C MET A 84 -14.45 -2.30 -29.66
N THR A 85 -13.31 -2.63 -30.29
CA THR A 85 -13.25 -3.01 -31.71
C THR A 85 -13.48 -4.51 -31.94
N ILE A 86 -13.39 -5.34 -30.89
CA ILE A 86 -13.65 -6.78 -30.96
C ILE A 86 -15.16 -7.02 -30.87
N PRO A 87 -15.80 -7.67 -31.87
CA PRO A 87 -17.22 -8.01 -31.81
C PRO A 87 -17.55 -8.89 -30.61
N LEU A 88 -18.71 -8.68 -29.99
CA LEU A 88 -19.13 -9.41 -28.78
C LEU A 88 -19.13 -10.93 -29.00
N GLU A 89 -19.57 -11.40 -30.17
CA GLU A 89 -19.62 -12.82 -30.54
C GLU A 89 -18.24 -13.49 -30.46
N LYS A 90 -17.18 -12.70 -30.61
CA LYS A 90 -15.79 -13.14 -30.49
C LYS A 90 -15.21 -12.85 -29.11
N LYS A 91 -15.51 -11.68 -28.53
CA LYS A 91 -15.03 -11.26 -27.20
C LYS A 91 -15.46 -12.23 -26.10
N ILE A 92 -16.73 -12.63 -26.11
CA ILE A 92 -17.30 -13.45 -25.03
C ILE A 92 -16.61 -14.83 -24.92
N PRO A 93 -16.46 -15.62 -26.00
CA PRO A 93 -15.69 -16.86 -25.93
C PRO A 93 -14.24 -16.63 -25.54
N LEU A 94 -13.60 -15.56 -26.03
CA LEU A 94 -12.20 -15.24 -25.69
C LEU A 94 -12.03 -15.00 -24.18
N LEU A 95 -12.95 -14.27 -23.55
CA LEU A 95 -12.92 -14.00 -22.11
C LEU A 95 -13.18 -15.27 -21.29
N ARG A 96 -14.24 -16.02 -21.61
CA ARG A 96 -14.62 -17.23 -20.84
C ARG A 96 -13.58 -18.34 -20.94
N HIS A 97 -13.00 -18.53 -22.13
CA HIS A 97 -12.01 -19.58 -22.40
C HIS A 97 -10.56 -19.08 -22.38
N PHE A 98 -10.29 -17.88 -21.86
CA PHE A 98 -8.93 -17.34 -21.77
C PHE A 98 -7.99 -18.27 -20.98
N HIS A 99 -8.52 -18.87 -19.91
CA HIS A 99 -7.82 -19.83 -19.08
C HIS A 99 -7.43 -21.13 -19.82
N GLU A 100 -8.17 -21.51 -20.86
CA GLU A 100 -7.85 -22.65 -21.73
C GLU A 100 -6.79 -22.24 -22.76
N ASN A 101 -6.90 -21.03 -23.30
CA ASN A 101 -5.91 -20.46 -24.22
C ASN A 101 -4.51 -20.39 -23.60
N MET A 102 -4.42 -20.16 -22.29
CA MET A 102 -3.16 -20.20 -21.53
C MET A 102 -2.48 -21.57 -21.50
N GLU A 103 -3.15 -22.65 -21.87
CA GLU A 103 -2.58 -24.00 -21.95
C GLU A 103 -2.02 -24.33 -23.35
N ILE A 104 -2.50 -23.61 -24.36
CA ILE A 104 -2.15 -23.82 -25.77
C ILE A 104 -0.76 -23.24 -26.05
N ASP A 105 0.18 -24.12 -26.39
CA ASP A 105 1.53 -23.69 -26.78
C ASP A 105 1.51 -22.78 -28.01
N GLY A 106 2.17 -21.63 -27.88
CA GLY A 106 2.28 -20.66 -28.97
C GLY A 106 1.02 -19.81 -29.19
N TRP A 107 0.03 -19.84 -28.31
CA TRP A 107 -1.16 -19.01 -28.46
C TRP A 107 -0.82 -17.52 -28.42
N GLN A 108 -1.39 -16.78 -29.37
CA GLN A 108 -1.23 -15.34 -29.55
C GLN A 108 -2.54 -14.77 -30.09
N PHE A 109 -2.77 -13.47 -29.87
CA PHE A 109 -3.92 -12.75 -30.38
C PHE A 109 -3.51 -11.42 -31.00
N HIS A 110 -3.80 -11.26 -32.30
CA HIS A 110 -3.29 -10.15 -33.15
C HIS A 110 -4.36 -9.15 -33.59
N GLU A 111 -5.60 -9.31 -33.11
CA GLU A 111 -6.75 -8.53 -33.60
C GLU A 111 -7.12 -7.37 -32.67
N SER A 112 -6.37 -7.17 -31.58
CA SER A 112 -6.61 -6.06 -30.68
C SER A 112 -6.03 -4.75 -31.22
N ASN A 113 -6.75 -3.64 -30.99
CA ASN A 113 -6.32 -2.28 -31.28
C ASN A 113 -5.92 -1.50 -30.03
N GLU A 114 -5.97 -2.13 -28.86
CA GLU A 114 -5.61 -1.50 -27.59
C GLU A 114 -4.12 -1.16 -27.48
N LYS A 115 -3.80 -0.24 -26.56
CA LYS A 115 -2.43 0.24 -26.32
C LYS A 115 -1.46 -0.90 -25.93
N ASP A 116 -1.98 -1.90 -25.21
CA ASP A 116 -1.19 -2.99 -24.62
C ASP A 116 -1.23 -4.27 -25.50
N LYS A 117 -1.74 -4.18 -26.73
CA LYS A 117 -1.90 -5.32 -27.65
C LYS A 117 -0.64 -6.15 -27.90
N GLU A 118 0.55 -5.54 -27.79
CA GLU A 118 1.83 -6.25 -27.99
C GLU A 118 1.97 -7.43 -27.00
N LEU A 119 1.37 -7.33 -25.81
CA LEU A 119 1.32 -8.43 -24.84
C LEU A 119 0.51 -9.62 -25.38
N LEU A 120 -0.61 -9.36 -26.04
CA LEU A 120 -1.47 -10.39 -26.64
C LEU A 120 -0.84 -11.00 -27.90
N GLU A 121 -0.18 -10.17 -28.73
CA GLU A 121 0.54 -10.60 -29.93
C GLU A 121 1.72 -11.53 -29.62
N LYS A 122 2.24 -11.47 -28.39
CA LYS A 122 3.40 -12.24 -27.89
C LYS A 122 3.06 -13.05 -26.64
N PHE A 123 1.80 -13.41 -26.45
CA PHE A 123 1.35 -14.05 -25.22
C PHE A 123 1.95 -15.46 -25.00
N ASP A 124 2.48 -16.07 -26.05
CA ASP A 124 3.23 -17.32 -26.02
C ASP A 124 4.41 -17.31 -25.02
N VAL A 125 5.05 -16.16 -24.82
CA VAL A 125 6.15 -16.06 -23.85
C VAL A 125 5.64 -16.14 -22.40
N VAL A 126 4.45 -15.61 -22.14
CA VAL A 126 3.79 -15.69 -20.82
C VAL A 126 3.39 -17.14 -20.54
N ILE A 127 2.80 -17.82 -21.53
CA ILE A 127 2.45 -19.25 -21.46
C ILE A 127 3.69 -20.11 -21.16
N THR A 128 4.80 -19.83 -21.85
CA THR A 128 6.05 -20.56 -21.64
C THR A 128 6.55 -20.45 -20.20
N GLU A 129 6.46 -19.28 -19.58
CA GLU A 129 6.86 -19.09 -18.18
C GLU A 129 5.82 -19.62 -17.17
N LEU A 130 4.52 -19.57 -17.49
CA LEU A 130 3.46 -20.17 -16.67
C LEU A 130 3.64 -21.68 -16.49
N LYS A 131 4.20 -22.37 -17.48
CA LYS A 131 4.51 -23.81 -17.38
C LYS A 131 5.69 -24.12 -16.46
N LYS A 132 6.49 -23.12 -16.07
CA LYS A 132 7.69 -23.29 -15.23
C LYS A 132 7.45 -23.00 -13.74
N ILE A 133 6.39 -22.26 -13.40
CA ILE A 133 6.07 -21.97 -12.00
C ILE A 133 5.50 -23.21 -11.29
N LYS A 134 5.47 -23.17 -9.96
CA LYS A 134 4.91 -24.25 -9.15
C LYS A 134 3.44 -24.51 -9.52
N PRO A 135 2.99 -25.78 -9.61
CA PRO A 135 1.62 -26.11 -9.98
C PRO A 135 0.55 -25.44 -9.10
N GLN A 136 0.85 -25.23 -7.81
CA GLN A 136 -0.04 -24.57 -6.86
C GLN A 136 -0.28 -23.10 -7.23
N TYR A 137 0.77 -22.38 -7.63
CA TYR A 137 0.64 -21.00 -8.10
C TYR A 137 -0.09 -20.90 -9.43
N TYR A 138 0.19 -21.81 -10.36
CA TYR A 138 -0.53 -21.86 -11.62
C TYR A 138 -2.03 -22.12 -11.40
N ALA A 139 -2.38 -23.03 -10.49
CA ALA A 139 -3.78 -23.31 -10.17
C ALA A 139 -4.51 -22.08 -9.63
N ILE A 140 -3.88 -21.27 -8.78
CA ILE A 140 -4.43 -20.01 -8.28
C ILE A 140 -4.64 -19.01 -9.43
N ILE A 141 -3.63 -18.81 -10.28
CA ILE A 141 -3.71 -17.89 -11.43
C ILE A 141 -4.85 -18.33 -12.36
N LYS A 142 -4.94 -19.62 -12.66
CA LYS A 142 -5.98 -20.19 -13.52
C LYS A 142 -7.37 -19.99 -12.93
N ASP A 143 -7.57 -20.30 -11.64
CA ASP A 143 -8.85 -20.13 -10.96
C ASP A 143 -9.35 -18.68 -11.00
N ILE A 144 -8.47 -17.71 -10.68
CA ILE A 144 -8.83 -16.29 -10.76
C ILE A 144 -9.13 -15.87 -12.19
N THR A 145 -8.36 -16.35 -13.17
CA THR A 145 -8.60 -16.05 -14.59
C THR A 145 -9.97 -16.58 -15.05
N VAL A 146 -10.38 -17.77 -14.61
CA VAL A 146 -11.72 -18.32 -14.89
C VAL A 146 -12.81 -17.41 -14.32
N LYS A 147 -12.68 -17.04 -13.04
CA LYS A 147 -13.70 -16.23 -12.34
C LYS A 147 -13.81 -14.83 -12.97
N MET A 148 -12.68 -14.17 -13.21
CA MET A 148 -12.60 -12.83 -13.78
C MET A 148 -13.07 -12.81 -15.24
N GLY A 149 -12.65 -13.79 -16.06
CA GLY A 149 -13.08 -13.90 -17.46
C GLY A 149 -14.57 -14.13 -17.61
N ASN A 150 -15.18 -14.92 -16.71
CA ASN A 150 -16.64 -15.08 -16.68
C ASN A 150 -17.37 -13.81 -16.25
N GLY A 151 -16.93 -13.14 -15.19
CA GLY A 151 -17.54 -11.88 -14.74
C GLY A 151 -17.45 -10.77 -15.79
N MET A 152 -16.30 -10.62 -16.45
CA MET A 152 -16.10 -9.70 -17.56
C MET A 152 -17.01 -10.03 -18.75
N ALA A 153 -17.16 -11.32 -19.08
CA ALA A 153 -18.05 -11.75 -20.16
C ALA A 153 -19.54 -11.49 -19.82
N ASP A 154 -19.95 -11.74 -18.59
CA ASP A 154 -21.31 -11.46 -18.11
C ASP A 154 -21.62 -9.96 -18.21
N TYR A 155 -20.66 -9.11 -17.87
CA TYR A 155 -20.78 -7.66 -18.00
C TYR A 155 -20.83 -7.22 -19.48
N ALA A 156 -19.93 -7.73 -20.32
CA ALA A 156 -19.90 -7.42 -21.76
C ALA A 156 -21.17 -7.88 -22.52
N GLN A 157 -21.92 -8.84 -21.98
CA GLN A 157 -23.21 -9.29 -22.51
C GLN A 157 -24.40 -8.50 -21.99
N ASN A 158 -24.21 -7.64 -20.98
CA ASN A 158 -25.30 -6.92 -20.35
C ASN A 158 -25.65 -5.64 -21.12
N ASP A 159 -26.47 -5.80 -22.16
CA ASP A 159 -27.01 -4.71 -23.00
C ASP A 159 -27.58 -3.54 -22.19
N ASP A 160 -28.20 -3.80 -21.04
CA ASP A 160 -28.80 -2.77 -20.20
C ASP A 160 -27.73 -1.94 -19.49
N MET A 161 -26.71 -2.58 -18.90
CA MET A 161 -25.59 -1.88 -18.27
C MET A 161 -24.74 -1.12 -19.29
N ILE A 162 -24.57 -1.64 -20.51
CA ILE A 162 -23.84 -0.94 -21.58
C ILE A 162 -24.58 0.34 -21.99
N LYS A 163 -25.91 0.28 -22.13
CA LYS A 163 -26.71 1.43 -22.58
C LYS A 163 -26.98 2.43 -21.46
N ASN A 164 -27.30 1.93 -20.27
CA ASN A 164 -27.83 2.73 -19.16
C ASN A 164 -26.81 2.93 -18.02
N GLY A 165 -25.63 2.31 -18.10
CA GLY A 165 -24.60 2.32 -17.07
C GLY A 165 -24.90 1.39 -15.91
N VAL A 166 -24.04 1.43 -14.89
CA VAL A 166 -24.26 0.71 -13.63
C VAL A 166 -25.46 1.33 -12.89
N GLN A 167 -26.40 0.51 -12.40
CA GLN A 167 -27.65 1.02 -11.82
C GLN A 167 -27.54 1.28 -10.32
N ASN A 168 -27.17 0.27 -9.53
CA ASN A 168 -27.12 0.35 -8.05
C ASN A 168 -25.69 0.14 -7.52
N ILE A 169 -25.50 0.42 -6.24
CA ILE A 169 -24.19 0.26 -5.59
C ILE A 169 -23.79 -1.22 -5.53
N GLU A 170 -24.74 -2.14 -5.40
CA GLU A 170 -24.45 -3.58 -5.36
C GLU A 170 -23.85 -4.08 -6.69
N ASP A 171 -24.38 -3.65 -7.83
CA ASP A 171 -23.86 -3.96 -9.17
C ASP A 171 -22.46 -3.34 -9.37
N TYR A 172 -22.27 -2.13 -8.84
CA TYR A 172 -20.97 -1.45 -8.85
C TYR A 172 -19.91 -2.23 -8.06
N GLU A 173 -20.29 -2.72 -6.88
CA GLU A 173 -19.42 -3.54 -6.03
C GLU A 173 -19.19 -4.92 -6.63
N LEU A 174 -20.20 -5.53 -7.24
CA LEU A 174 -20.07 -6.81 -7.94
C LEU A 174 -19.12 -6.69 -9.13
N TYR A 175 -19.19 -5.61 -9.90
CA TYR A 175 -18.23 -5.35 -10.97
C TYR A 175 -16.81 -5.18 -10.41
N CYS A 176 -16.64 -4.34 -9.38
CA CYS A 176 -15.35 -4.16 -8.72
C CYS A 176 -14.80 -5.47 -8.12
N HIS A 177 -15.67 -6.36 -7.64
CA HIS A 177 -15.30 -7.69 -7.16
C HIS A 177 -14.66 -8.51 -8.29
N TYR A 178 -15.31 -8.60 -9.44
CA TYR A 178 -14.79 -9.40 -10.56
C TYR A 178 -13.45 -8.88 -11.08
N VAL A 179 -13.30 -7.56 -11.23
CA VAL A 179 -12.12 -6.98 -11.88
C VAL A 179 -10.97 -6.63 -10.94
N ALA A 180 -11.21 -6.57 -9.63
CA ALA A 180 -10.18 -6.21 -8.64
C ALA A 180 -10.25 -6.99 -7.32
N GLY A 181 -11.43 -7.31 -6.81
CA GLY A 181 -11.59 -8.13 -5.60
C GLY A 181 -10.96 -9.52 -5.76
N LEU A 182 -11.23 -10.19 -6.88
CA LEU A 182 -10.63 -11.47 -7.26
C LEU A 182 -9.11 -11.40 -7.42
N VAL A 183 -8.58 -10.25 -7.86
CA VAL A 183 -7.13 -10.03 -7.94
C VAL A 183 -6.52 -10.01 -6.54
N GLY A 184 -7.18 -9.36 -5.59
CA GLY A 184 -6.84 -9.43 -4.18
C GLY A 184 -6.84 -10.87 -3.66
N GLU A 185 -7.88 -11.65 -4.00
CA GLU A 185 -8.02 -13.07 -3.60
C GLU A 185 -6.83 -13.89 -4.11
N GLY A 186 -6.52 -13.78 -5.40
CA GLY A 186 -5.38 -14.45 -6.02
C GLY A 186 -4.05 -14.09 -5.36
N LEU A 187 -3.81 -12.79 -5.13
CA LEU A 187 -2.59 -12.32 -4.45
C LEU A 187 -2.51 -12.87 -3.03
N THR A 188 -3.59 -12.84 -2.27
CA THR A 188 -3.65 -13.37 -0.91
C THR A 188 -3.33 -14.86 -0.90
N ASN A 189 -3.93 -15.63 -1.82
CA ASN A 189 -3.68 -17.06 -1.96
C ASN A 189 -2.22 -17.34 -2.32
N LEU A 190 -1.61 -16.57 -3.23
CA LEU A 190 -0.18 -16.69 -3.55
C LEU A 190 0.70 -16.39 -2.32
N PHE A 191 0.37 -15.37 -1.53
CA PHE A 191 1.11 -15.06 -0.29
C PHE A 191 1.01 -16.19 0.73
N VAL A 192 -0.19 -16.74 0.94
CA VAL A 192 -0.40 -17.83 1.91
C VAL A 192 0.28 -19.12 1.44
N GLU A 193 0.14 -19.47 0.16
CA GLU A 193 0.75 -20.66 -0.43
C GLU A 193 2.29 -20.61 -0.41
N SER A 194 2.88 -19.42 -0.57
CA SER A 194 4.33 -19.21 -0.45
C SER A 194 4.85 -19.17 1.00
N GLU A 195 3.98 -19.30 2.00
CA GLU A 195 4.28 -19.14 3.44
C GLU A 195 4.80 -17.74 3.84
N LEU A 196 4.70 -16.75 2.94
CA LEU A 196 5.11 -15.36 3.19
C LEU A 196 3.94 -14.48 3.67
N GLY A 197 2.71 -14.94 3.49
CA GLY A 197 1.47 -14.35 3.98
C GLY A 197 1.02 -14.95 5.31
N ASN A 198 0.13 -14.24 6.01
CA ASN A 198 -0.53 -14.77 7.20
C ASN A 198 -1.73 -15.63 6.80
N PRO A 199 -1.77 -16.95 7.12
CA PRO A 199 -2.87 -17.84 6.72
C PRO A 199 -4.26 -17.37 7.17
N LYS A 200 -4.34 -16.62 8.28
CA LYS A 200 -5.60 -16.05 8.78
C LYS A 200 -6.26 -15.05 7.83
N LEU A 201 -5.54 -14.54 6.83
CA LEU A 201 -6.11 -13.67 5.81
C LEU A 201 -7.07 -14.42 4.89
N ALA A 202 -6.80 -15.70 4.60
CA ALA A 202 -7.71 -16.55 3.83
C ALA A 202 -9.04 -16.79 4.56
N GLU A 203 -9.07 -16.67 5.89
CA GLU A 203 -10.29 -16.81 6.70
C GLU A 203 -11.17 -15.54 6.70
N ARG A 204 -10.69 -14.43 6.12
CA ARG A 204 -11.42 -13.15 6.09
C ARG A 204 -11.45 -12.55 4.67
N PRO A 205 -12.24 -13.13 3.75
CA PRO A 205 -12.32 -12.66 2.36
C PRO A 205 -12.70 -11.19 2.22
N SER A 206 -13.48 -10.64 3.15
CA SER A 206 -13.88 -9.22 3.12
C SER A 206 -12.68 -8.26 3.14
N LEU A 207 -11.60 -8.60 3.86
CA LEU A 207 -10.40 -7.75 3.91
C LEU A 207 -9.71 -7.67 2.56
N THR A 208 -9.63 -8.83 1.90
CA THR A 208 -9.05 -8.96 0.58
C THR A 208 -9.91 -8.27 -0.48
N GLU A 209 -11.23 -8.40 -0.37
CA GLU A 209 -12.20 -7.69 -1.19
C GLU A 209 -12.02 -6.18 -1.08
N SER A 210 -11.96 -5.65 0.15
CA SER A 210 -11.75 -4.22 0.43
C SER A 210 -10.46 -3.67 -0.20
N MET A 211 -9.37 -4.44 -0.19
CA MET A 211 -8.11 -4.06 -0.85
C MET A 211 -8.29 -3.85 -2.34
N GLY A 212 -9.00 -4.75 -3.04
CA GLY A 212 -9.30 -4.64 -4.46
C GLY A 212 -10.28 -3.50 -4.76
N GLN A 213 -11.38 -3.45 -4.01
CA GLN A 213 -12.42 -2.42 -4.11
C GLN A 213 -11.84 -1.02 -3.97
N PHE A 214 -11.00 -0.75 -2.97
CA PHE A 214 -10.45 0.59 -2.78
C PHE A 214 -9.61 1.05 -3.99
N LEU A 215 -8.78 0.17 -4.54
CA LEU A 215 -7.96 0.48 -5.71
C LEU A 215 -8.83 0.71 -6.95
N GLN A 216 -9.82 -0.15 -7.18
CA GLN A 216 -10.66 -0.06 -8.36
C GLN A 216 -11.58 1.16 -8.33
N LYS A 217 -12.22 1.42 -7.18
CA LYS A 217 -13.03 2.63 -7.00
C LYS A 217 -12.19 3.89 -7.16
N THR A 218 -10.93 3.89 -6.71
CA THR A 218 -9.99 5.00 -6.98
C THR A 218 -9.76 5.22 -8.47
N ASN A 219 -9.53 4.15 -9.24
CA ASN A 219 -9.31 4.27 -10.68
C ASN A 219 -10.57 4.79 -11.39
N ILE A 220 -11.74 4.22 -11.09
CA ILE A 220 -13.03 4.63 -11.67
C ILE A 220 -13.33 6.11 -11.41
N ILE A 221 -13.05 6.60 -10.20
CA ILE A 221 -13.25 8.02 -9.88
C ILE A 221 -12.29 8.91 -10.66
N ARG A 222 -11.03 8.48 -10.80
CA ARG A 222 -9.98 9.23 -11.50
C ARG A 222 -10.22 9.33 -12.99
N ASP A 223 -10.67 8.23 -13.58
CA ASP A 223 -10.71 8.02 -15.02
C ASP A 223 -12.10 8.37 -15.62
N ILE A 224 -13.02 8.93 -14.81
CA ILE A 224 -14.40 9.30 -15.20
C ILE A 224 -14.46 10.10 -16.52
N HIS A 225 -13.51 10.99 -16.78
CA HIS A 225 -13.48 11.77 -18.01
C HIS A 225 -13.11 10.93 -19.25
N GLU A 226 -12.11 10.04 -19.11
CA GLU A 226 -11.69 9.14 -20.18
C GLU A 226 -12.77 8.08 -20.43
N ASP A 227 -13.34 7.51 -19.37
CA ASP A 227 -14.47 6.57 -19.46
C ASP A 227 -15.67 7.18 -20.18
N TRP A 228 -15.98 8.45 -19.90
CA TRP A 228 -17.04 9.16 -20.61
C TRP A 228 -16.76 9.33 -22.10
N GLN A 229 -15.52 9.67 -22.48
CA GLN A 229 -15.13 9.81 -23.89
C GLN A 229 -15.26 8.49 -24.66
N ASP A 230 -15.00 7.37 -23.98
CA ASP A 230 -15.13 6.04 -24.55
C ASP A 230 -16.55 5.45 -24.44
N GLY A 231 -17.51 6.23 -23.89
CA GLY A 231 -18.90 5.83 -23.74
C GLY A 231 -19.20 4.90 -22.56
N ARG A 232 -18.23 4.67 -21.67
CA ARG A 232 -18.38 3.85 -20.45
C ARG A 232 -19.01 4.67 -19.31
N ARG A 233 -19.82 4.01 -18.47
CA ARG A 233 -20.61 4.64 -17.39
C ARG A 233 -20.55 3.82 -16.09
N TRP A 234 -19.48 4.00 -15.33
CA TRP A 234 -19.20 3.19 -14.13
C TRP A 234 -19.79 3.72 -12.82
N TYR A 235 -20.10 5.02 -12.73
CA TYR A 235 -20.74 5.54 -11.53
C TYR A 235 -22.16 4.98 -11.45
N PRO A 236 -22.56 4.38 -10.31
CA PRO A 236 -23.90 3.83 -10.17
C PRO A 236 -24.94 4.95 -10.21
N LYS A 237 -26.03 4.72 -10.95
CA LYS A 237 -27.18 5.63 -11.02
C LYS A 237 -27.74 5.99 -9.67
N GLU A 238 -27.76 5.04 -8.75
CA GLU A 238 -28.17 5.27 -7.37
C GLU A 238 -27.38 6.41 -6.69
N ILE A 239 -26.11 6.62 -7.06
CA ILE A 239 -25.29 7.73 -6.54
C ILE A 239 -25.49 8.98 -7.40
N TRP A 240 -25.21 8.93 -8.70
CA TRP A 240 -25.16 10.17 -9.51
C TRP A 240 -26.52 10.85 -9.65
N SER A 241 -27.62 10.08 -9.66
CA SER A 241 -28.98 10.64 -9.79
C SER A 241 -29.45 11.41 -8.55
N ARG A 242 -28.72 11.33 -7.43
CA ARG A 242 -28.96 12.17 -6.25
C ARG A 242 -28.50 13.62 -6.46
N HIS A 243 -27.63 13.85 -7.44
CA HIS A 243 -26.94 15.14 -7.64
C HIS A 243 -27.31 15.79 -8.97
N VAL A 244 -27.52 15.00 -10.03
CA VAL A 244 -27.90 15.48 -11.37
C VAL A 244 -29.03 14.65 -11.97
N ASP A 245 -29.84 15.25 -12.86
CA ASP A 245 -31.00 14.58 -13.46
C ASP A 245 -30.61 13.61 -14.59
N LYS A 246 -29.56 13.96 -15.35
CA LYS A 246 -29.02 13.15 -16.45
C LYS A 246 -27.54 12.91 -16.28
N TRP A 247 -27.04 11.79 -16.79
CA TRP A 247 -25.62 11.45 -16.73
C TRP A 247 -24.75 12.53 -17.41
N GLU A 248 -25.21 13.04 -18.56
CA GLU A 248 -24.50 14.06 -19.34
C GLU A 248 -24.29 15.38 -18.57
N ASP A 249 -25.18 15.67 -17.61
CA ASP A 249 -25.08 16.87 -16.77
C ASP A 249 -23.84 16.84 -15.87
N MET A 250 -23.25 15.67 -15.60
CA MET A 250 -21.96 15.54 -14.88
C MET A 250 -20.82 16.31 -15.56
N PHE A 251 -20.91 16.50 -16.88
CA PHE A 251 -19.85 17.09 -17.71
C PHE A 251 -20.21 18.47 -18.25
N ASP A 252 -21.41 18.98 -17.97
CA ASP A 252 -21.81 20.35 -18.31
C ASP A 252 -21.29 21.33 -17.24
N PRO A 253 -20.52 22.36 -17.61
CA PRO A 253 -20.05 23.39 -16.68
C PRO A 253 -21.16 24.05 -15.84
N LYS A 254 -22.40 24.06 -16.32
CA LYS A 254 -23.56 24.58 -15.58
C LYS A 254 -23.84 23.83 -14.28
N TYR A 255 -23.55 22.53 -14.22
CA TYR A 255 -23.80 21.66 -13.07
C TYR A 255 -22.52 21.27 -12.33
N GLU A 256 -21.42 22.01 -12.51
CA GLU A 256 -20.09 21.68 -11.94
C GLU A 256 -20.16 21.46 -10.41
N SER A 257 -20.95 22.26 -9.69
CA SER A 257 -21.10 22.09 -8.23
C SER A 257 -21.79 20.78 -7.84
N GLN A 258 -22.82 20.38 -8.58
CA GLN A 258 -23.55 19.13 -8.40
C GLN A 258 -22.67 17.93 -8.77
N ALA A 259 -21.96 18.02 -9.89
CA ALA A 259 -21.02 17.00 -10.32
C ALA A 259 -19.90 16.78 -9.29
N LEU A 260 -19.39 17.86 -8.68
CA LEU A 260 -18.44 17.76 -7.57
C LEU A 260 -19.03 17.09 -6.32
N ASN A 261 -20.30 17.36 -5.99
CA ASN A 261 -20.98 16.67 -4.88
C ASN A 261 -21.16 15.17 -5.18
N CYS A 262 -21.40 14.80 -6.44
CA CYS A 262 -21.41 13.39 -6.87
C CYS A 262 -20.03 12.73 -6.73
N VAL A 263 -18.95 13.41 -7.13
CA VAL A 263 -17.58 12.92 -6.93
C VAL A 263 -17.28 12.74 -5.43
N SER A 264 -17.71 13.67 -4.58
CA SER A 264 -17.62 13.55 -3.13
C SER A 264 -18.34 12.30 -2.58
N ASP A 265 -19.53 11.98 -3.11
CA ASP A 265 -20.31 10.79 -2.74
C ASP A 265 -19.58 9.49 -3.15
N MET A 266 -19.01 9.45 -4.36
CA MET A 266 -18.19 8.32 -4.80
C MET A 266 -16.91 8.14 -3.96
N ILE A 267 -16.25 9.24 -3.59
CA ILE A 267 -15.08 9.19 -2.70
C ILE A 267 -15.49 8.69 -1.31
N LEU A 268 -16.65 9.14 -0.79
CA LEU A 268 -17.20 8.65 0.47
C LEU A 268 -17.45 7.13 0.43
N ASP A 269 -18.03 6.64 -0.67
CA ASP A 269 -18.25 5.20 -0.88
C ASP A 269 -16.94 4.42 -0.95
N ALA A 270 -15.90 4.95 -1.60
CA ALA A 270 -14.60 4.29 -1.63
C ALA A 270 -13.87 4.31 -0.28
N LEU A 271 -13.94 5.42 0.47
CA LEU A 271 -13.27 5.57 1.77
C LEU A 271 -13.75 4.56 2.82
N LYS A 272 -14.91 3.91 2.64
CA LYS A 272 -15.41 2.88 3.56
C LYS A 272 -14.52 1.65 3.67
N HIS A 273 -13.67 1.41 2.68
CA HIS A 273 -12.77 0.25 2.60
C HIS A 273 -11.43 0.49 3.32
N VAL A 274 -11.10 1.74 3.66
CA VAL A 274 -9.78 2.12 4.18
C VAL A 274 -9.44 1.42 5.50
N GLU A 275 -10.42 1.30 6.40
CA GLU A 275 -10.24 0.63 7.70
C GLU A 275 -9.83 -0.85 7.51
N GLU A 276 -10.50 -1.56 6.59
CA GLU A 276 -10.18 -2.94 6.26
C GLU A 276 -8.85 -3.08 5.52
N CYS A 277 -8.51 -2.15 4.62
CA CYS A 277 -7.20 -2.11 3.97
C CYS A 277 -6.06 -1.98 5.00
N LEU A 278 -6.19 -1.05 5.96
CA LEU A 278 -5.22 -0.90 7.05
C LEU A 278 -5.11 -2.19 7.89
N PHE A 279 -6.24 -2.83 8.19
CA PHE A 279 -6.25 -4.09 8.94
C PHE A 279 -5.56 -5.22 8.16
N TYR A 280 -5.83 -5.34 6.85
CA TYR A 280 -5.18 -6.31 5.98
C TYR A 280 -3.66 -6.11 5.97
N MET A 281 -3.20 -4.87 5.74
CA MET A 281 -1.77 -4.54 5.68
C MET A 281 -1.08 -4.74 7.03
N ALA A 282 -1.79 -4.59 8.14
CA ALA A 282 -1.27 -4.86 9.49
C ALA A 282 -0.96 -6.35 9.73
N ALA A 283 -1.57 -7.25 8.97
CA ALA A 283 -1.36 -8.69 9.08
C ALA A 283 -0.18 -9.21 8.25
N MET A 284 0.45 -8.37 7.43
CA MET A 284 1.62 -8.73 6.61
C MET A 284 2.85 -8.94 7.49
N ARG A 285 3.60 -10.01 7.21
CA ARG A 285 4.80 -10.39 7.98
C ARG A 285 6.10 -10.16 7.22
N GLU A 286 6.08 -10.44 5.93
CA GLU A 286 7.24 -10.28 5.05
C GLU A 286 7.27 -8.85 4.48
N GLN A 287 8.44 -8.22 4.49
CA GLN A 287 8.60 -6.80 4.18
C GLN A 287 8.33 -6.48 2.70
N SER A 288 8.78 -7.32 1.77
CA SER A 288 8.53 -7.10 0.35
C SER A 288 7.05 -7.25 -0.01
N VAL A 289 6.34 -8.21 0.58
CA VAL A 289 4.89 -8.39 0.45
C VAL A 289 4.15 -7.20 1.07
N PHE A 290 4.56 -6.75 2.27
CA PHE A 290 4.01 -5.54 2.89
C PHE A 290 4.18 -4.32 1.98
N ASN A 291 5.38 -4.09 1.44
CA ASN A 291 5.64 -2.99 0.50
C ASN A 291 4.75 -3.08 -0.74
N PHE A 292 4.59 -4.30 -1.27
CA PHE A 292 3.78 -4.59 -2.44
C PHE A 292 2.31 -4.19 -2.26
N VAL A 293 1.73 -4.49 -1.11
CA VAL A 293 0.34 -4.12 -0.82
C VAL A 293 0.21 -2.67 -0.32
N ALA A 294 1.21 -2.15 0.39
CA ALA A 294 1.15 -0.83 1.03
C ALA A 294 1.29 0.34 0.04
N ILE A 295 2.19 0.23 -0.94
CA ILE A 295 2.45 1.32 -1.88
C ILE A 295 1.18 1.67 -2.69
N PRO A 296 0.50 0.72 -3.37
CA PRO A 296 -0.70 1.05 -4.14
C PRO A 296 -1.80 1.69 -3.28
N GLN A 297 -1.99 1.20 -2.05
CA GLN A 297 -2.99 1.70 -1.13
C GLN A 297 -2.66 3.13 -0.65
N GLY A 298 -1.39 3.41 -0.37
CA GLY A 298 -0.91 4.77 -0.05
C GLY A 298 -1.04 5.74 -1.22
N MET A 299 -0.85 5.26 -2.46
CA MET A 299 -1.09 6.06 -3.67
C MET A 299 -2.57 6.33 -3.87
N ALA A 300 -3.43 5.35 -3.57
CA ALA A 300 -4.87 5.48 -3.73
C ALA A 300 -5.47 6.53 -2.80
N ILE A 301 -5.11 6.56 -1.51
CA ILE A 301 -5.58 7.61 -0.60
C ILE A 301 -5.07 9.01 -0.99
N ALA A 302 -3.87 9.10 -1.55
CA ALA A 302 -3.35 10.36 -2.11
C ALA A 302 -4.12 10.80 -3.36
N ALA A 303 -4.48 9.85 -4.23
CA ALA A 303 -5.30 10.12 -5.40
C ALA A 303 -6.71 10.59 -5.00
N MET A 304 -7.34 9.94 -4.01
CA MET A 304 -8.62 10.37 -3.44
C MET A 304 -8.58 11.83 -2.99
N GLU A 305 -7.54 12.21 -2.25
CA GLU A 305 -7.34 13.61 -1.83
C GLU A 305 -7.16 14.57 -3.00
N SER A 306 -6.49 14.16 -4.07
CA SER A 306 -6.26 14.99 -5.26
C SER A 306 -7.52 15.21 -6.09
N MET A 307 -8.44 14.25 -6.08
CA MET A 307 -9.75 14.31 -6.77
C MET A 307 -10.84 14.99 -5.93
N PHE A 308 -10.74 14.91 -4.60
CA PHE A 308 -11.73 15.46 -3.70
C PHE A 308 -11.88 16.98 -3.85
N ARG A 309 -13.11 17.43 -4.16
CA ARG A 309 -13.47 18.84 -4.43
C ARG A 309 -12.61 19.49 -5.51
N ASN A 310 -12.17 18.72 -6.50
CA ASN A 310 -11.34 19.19 -7.61
C ASN A 310 -12.10 19.09 -8.96
N PRO A 311 -12.50 20.21 -9.58
CA PRO A 311 -13.22 20.22 -10.86
C PRO A 311 -12.45 19.57 -12.01
N ASP A 312 -11.11 19.49 -11.91
CA ASP A 312 -10.29 18.92 -12.98
C ASP A 312 -10.57 17.44 -13.21
N VAL A 313 -11.08 16.70 -12.22
CA VAL A 313 -11.39 15.27 -12.34
C VAL A 313 -12.44 15.00 -13.44
N LEU A 314 -13.34 15.95 -13.67
CA LEU A 314 -14.38 15.85 -14.71
C LEU A 314 -13.86 16.23 -16.10
N LYS A 315 -12.64 16.77 -16.19
CA LYS A 315 -12.06 17.37 -17.41
C LYS A 315 -10.81 16.64 -17.89
N ARG A 316 -10.15 15.88 -17.02
CA ARG A 316 -8.90 15.16 -17.30
C ARG A 316 -8.57 14.18 -16.18
N ASN A 317 -7.68 13.24 -16.48
CA ASN A 317 -7.08 12.39 -15.46
C ASN A 317 -6.20 13.19 -14.47
N VAL A 318 -6.69 13.34 -13.24
CA VAL A 318 -5.95 13.92 -12.13
C VAL A 318 -4.94 12.90 -11.61
N LYS A 319 -3.65 13.24 -11.68
CA LYS A 319 -2.55 12.37 -11.26
C LYS A 319 -1.76 13.04 -10.14
N ILE A 320 -1.40 12.25 -9.12
CA ILE A 320 -0.45 12.69 -8.10
C ILE A 320 0.89 13.06 -8.76
N THR A 321 1.59 14.02 -8.18
CA THR A 321 2.89 14.44 -8.73
C THR A 321 3.93 13.33 -8.53
N LYS A 322 4.95 13.29 -9.40
CA LYS A 322 6.03 12.30 -9.29
C LYS A 322 6.78 12.41 -7.95
N GLY A 323 6.92 13.62 -7.41
CA GLY A 323 7.55 13.84 -6.11
C GLY A 323 6.71 13.28 -4.96
N ASP A 324 5.41 13.52 -4.97
CA ASP A 324 4.50 12.96 -3.97
C ASP A 324 4.49 11.42 -4.07
N ALA A 325 4.47 10.88 -5.28
CA ALA A 325 4.57 9.43 -5.49
C ALA A 325 5.86 8.86 -4.86
N CYS A 326 7.03 9.44 -5.14
CA CYS A 326 8.27 9.01 -4.52
C CYS A 326 8.24 9.12 -2.98
N GLN A 327 7.66 10.18 -2.43
CA GLN A 327 7.53 10.34 -0.98
C GLN A 327 6.62 9.27 -0.37
N ILE A 328 5.47 9.01 -0.99
CA ILE A 328 4.54 7.95 -0.57
C ILE A 328 5.24 6.59 -0.61
N MET A 329 5.97 6.29 -1.69
CA MET A 329 6.71 5.02 -1.78
C MET A 329 7.71 4.86 -0.62
N MET A 330 8.45 5.90 -0.26
CA MET A 330 9.36 5.84 0.90
C MET A 330 8.64 5.73 2.23
N ASP A 331 7.52 6.44 2.41
CA ASP A 331 6.78 6.43 3.66
C ASP A 331 6.12 5.06 3.87
N CYS A 332 5.53 4.49 2.82
CA CYS A 332 4.79 3.23 2.84
C CYS A 332 5.68 1.99 3.00
N THR A 333 6.97 2.05 2.65
CA THR A 333 7.88 0.88 2.71
C THR A 333 8.59 0.71 4.04
N GLN A 334 8.46 1.66 4.98
CA GLN A 334 9.20 1.62 6.24
C GLN A 334 8.59 0.66 7.25
N ASN A 335 7.32 0.87 7.59
CA ASN A 335 6.55 0.07 8.54
C ASN A 335 5.10 0.55 8.57
N LEU A 336 4.24 -0.22 9.24
CA LEU A 336 2.81 0.06 9.37
C LEU A 336 2.51 1.41 10.06
N ARG A 337 3.34 1.89 10.99
CA ARG A 337 3.13 3.21 11.63
C ARG A 337 3.32 4.35 10.64
N THR A 338 4.40 4.32 9.85
CA THR A 338 4.64 5.34 8.82
C THR A 338 3.54 5.29 7.75
N LEU A 339 3.12 4.09 7.33
CA LEU A 339 1.97 3.90 6.42
C LEU A 339 0.69 4.54 7.00
N CYS A 340 0.36 4.26 8.25
CA CYS A 340 -0.78 4.89 8.93
C CYS A 340 -0.67 6.42 8.93
N GLY A 341 0.54 6.96 9.13
CA GLY A 341 0.81 8.40 9.01
C GLY A 341 0.51 8.96 7.62
N VAL A 342 0.75 8.20 6.54
CA VAL A 342 0.36 8.57 5.18
C VAL A 342 -1.15 8.69 5.06
N PHE A 343 -1.90 7.70 5.55
CA PHE A 343 -3.35 7.71 5.53
C PHE A 343 -3.91 8.88 6.34
N GLN A 344 -3.45 9.08 7.59
CA GLN A 344 -3.84 10.23 8.41
C GLN A 344 -3.56 11.56 7.70
N ARG A 345 -2.39 11.72 7.07
CA ARG A 345 -2.01 12.93 6.33
C ARG A 345 -3.03 13.27 5.25
N TYR A 346 -3.44 12.29 4.44
CA TYR A 346 -4.36 12.52 3.32
C TYR A 346 -5.82 12.62 3.76
N VAL A 347 -6.25 11.83 4.76
CA VAL A 347 -7.58 11.97 5.37
C VAL A 347 -7.78 13.35 5.98
N ARG A 348 -6.77 13.89 6.70
CA ARG A 348 -6.81 15.26 7.23
C ARG A 348 -6.87 16.32 6.14
N LYS A 349 -6.22 16.10 5.00
CA LYS A 349 -6.30 17.00 3.85
C LYS A 349 -7.69 16.97 3.22
N ILE A 350 -8.31 15.79 3.07
CA ILE A 350 -9.70 15.65 2.63
C ILE A 350 -10.63 16.41 3.58
N GLN A 351 -10.48 16.20 4.89
CA GLN A 351 -11.27 16.90 5.90
C GLN A 351 -11.11 18.43 5.84
N LYS A 352 -9.90 18.93 5.57
CA LYS A 352 -9.65 20.38 5.39
C LYS A 352 -10.28 20.96 4.12
N LYS A 353 -10.39 20.16 3.06
CA LYS A 353 -11.07 20.53 1.81
C LYS A 353 -12.59 20.38 1.88
N ASN A 354 -13.10 19.71 2.91
CA ASN A 354 -14.52 19.40 3.03
C ASN A 354 -15.34 20.69 3.16
N ASP A 355 -16.39 20.81 2.36
CA ASP A 355 -17.17 22.03 2.19
C ASP A 355 -18.55 21.85 2.86
N PRO A 356 -18.96 22.70 3.83
CA PRO A 356 -20.28 22.63 4.45
C PRO A 356 -21.46 22.72 3.48
N LYS A 357 -21.26 23.19 2.25
CA LYS A 357 -22.29 23.23 1.20
C LYS A 357 -22.48 21.89 0.49
N ASP A 358 -21.53 20.95 0.64
CA ASP A 358 -21.64 19.61 0.09
C ASP A 358 -22.68 18.81 0.89
N PRO A 359 -23.70 18.20 0.24
CA PRO A 359 -24.68 17.36 0.95
C PRO A 359 -24.03 16.20 1.71
N ASN A 360 -22.83 15.77 1.30
CA ASN A 360 -22.08 14.68 1.93
C ASN A 360 -21.17 15.14 3.07
N TYR A 361 -21.14 16.44 3.41
CA TYR A 361 -20.20 17.03 4.38
C TYR A 361 -20.10 16.26 5.69
N LEU A 362 -21.25 15.93 6.30
CA LEU A 362 -21.29 15.22 7.59
C LEU A 362 -20.77 13.79 7.45
N ASN A 363 -21.22 13.06 6.42
CA ASN A 363 -20.83 11.67 6.19
C ASN A 363 -19.32 11.54 5.92
N ILE A 364 -18.76 12.45 5.13
CA ILE A 364 -17.30 12.53 4.87
C ILE A 364 -16.54 12.81 6.16
N SER A 365 -17.02 13.76 6.97
CA SER A 365 -16.38 14.10 8.25
C SER A 365 -16.39 12.91 9.20
N VAL A 366 -17.51 12.20 9.30
CA VAL A 366 -17.64 10.98 10.11
C VAL A 366 -16.73 9.87 9.59
N ARG A 367 -16.67 9.64 8.28
CA ARG A 367 -15.78 8.62 7.70
C ARG A 367 -14.31 8.92 7.95
N CYS A 368 -13.88 10.18 7.76
CA CYS A 368 -12.53 10.61 8.08
C CYS A 368 -12.19 10.37 9.56
N ALA A 369 -13.10 10.74 10.47
CA ALA A 369 -12.91 10.52 11.90
C ALA A 369 -12.83 9.04 12.28
N LYS A 370 -13.63 8.17 11.65
CA LYS A 370 -13.57 6.72 11.84
C LYS A 370 -12.22 6.15 11.41
N ILE A 371 -11.68 6.57 10.27
CA ILE A 371 -10.36 6.16 9.81
C ILE A 371 -9.28 6.60 10.80
N GLU A 372 -9.31 7.85 11.26
CA GLU A 372 -8.35 8.33 12.27
C GLU A 372 -8.46 7.55 13.58
N GLN A 373 -9.68 7.32 14.07
CA GLN A 373 -9.92 6.54 15.28
C GLN A 373 -9.39 5.12 15.13
N PHE A 374 -9.63 4.48 13.98
CA PHE A 374 -9.12 3.15 13.70
C PHE A 374 -7.59 3.11 13.72
N ILE A 375 -6.93 4.11 13.13
CA ILE A 375 -5.47 4.22 13.17
C ILE A 375 -4.95 4.38 14.61
N GLU A 376 -5.63 5.17 15.45
CA GLU A 376 -5.30 5.28 16.89
C GLU A 376 -5.51 3.95 17.63
N THR A 377 -6.43 3.08 17.21
CA THR A 377 -6.55 1.74 17.81
C THR A 377 -5.37 0.82 17.47
N LEU A 378 -4.78 0.98 16.28
CA LEU A 378 -3.57 0.25 15.87
C LEU A 378 -2.33 0.78 16.59
N TYR A 379 -2.26 2.11 16.78
CA TYR A 379 -1.16 2.79 17.47
C TYR A 379 -1.71 3.87 18.39
N PRO A 380 -2.00 3.53 19.66
CA PRO A 380 -2.45 4.53 20.62
C PRO A 380 -1.39 5.62 20.74
N THR A 381 -1.78 6.87 20.47
CA THR A 381 -0.91 8.00 20.78
C THR A 381 -0.62 7.97 22.28
N GLN A 382 0.65 7.74 22.61
CA GLN A 382 1.12 7.78 23.98
C GLN A 382 1.10 9.23 24.47
N ASP A 383 -0.03 9.67 25.04
CA ASP A 383 -0.07 10.93 25.77
C ASP A 383 0.80 10.79 27.04
N PRO A 384 1.89 11.56 27.19
CA PRO A 384 2.74 11.51 28.37
C PRO A 384 1.96 11.65 29.68
N LYS A 385 0.82 12.37 29.66
CA LYS A 385 -0.04 12.52 30.85
C LYS A 385 -0.82 11.25 31.17
N GLN A 386 -1.31 10.53 30.17
CA GLN A 386 -2.01 9.27 30.37
C GLN A 386 -1.04 8.15 30.79
N LEU A 387 0.14 8.07 30.18
CA LEU A 387 1.21 7.16 30.61
C LEU A 387 1.71 7.46 32.02
N ALA A 388 1.89 8.74 32.37
CA ALA A 388 2.26 9.11 33.75
C ALA A 388 1.18 8.69 34.74
N SER A 389 -0.11 8.81 34.40
CA SER A 389 -1.21 8.39 35.26
C SER A 389 -1.30 6.86 35.41
N GLN A 390 -1.12 6.10 34.32
CA GLN A 390 -1.09 4.64 34.35
C GLN A 390 0.14 4.10 35.09
N ASN A 391 1.32 4.66 34.84
CA ASN A 391 2.54 4.28 35.56
C ASN A 391 2.46 4.62 37.05
N SER A 392 1.78 5.71 37.42
CA SER A 392 1.54 6.07 38.82
C SER A 392 0.57 5.09 39.51
N GLN A 393 -0.44 4.59 38.78
CA GLN A 393 -1.37 3.58 39.28
C GLN A 393 -0.72 2.20 39.42
N VAL A 394 0.11 1.80 38.46
CA VAL A 394 0.86 0.53 38.51
C VAL A 394 1.95 0.56 39.59
N ALA A 395 2.64 1.68 39.76
CA ALA A 395 3.62 1.86 40.84
C ALA A 395 2.97 1.81 42.24
N ASN A 396 1.76 2.35 42.41
CA ASN A 396 1.00 2.24 43.65
C ASN A 396 0.40 0.83 43.88
N ALA A 397 0.22 0.03 42.83
CA ALA A 397 -0.21 -1.36 42.94
C ALA A 397 0.94 -2.34 43.21
N GLN A 398 2.18 -1.98 42.85
CA GLN A 398 3.40 -2.78 43.03
C GLN A 398 4.23 -2.40 44.27
N SER A 399 3.78 -1.45 45.10
CA SER A 399 4.43 -1.08 46.36
C SER A 399 4.20 -2.13 47.47
N GLY A 400 4.61 -3.36 47.20
CA GLY A 400 4.66 -4.48 48.15
C GLY A 400 6.07 -5.07 48.30
N MET A 401 7.12 -4.42 47.77
CA MET A 401 8.51 -4.81 48.03
C MET A 401 9.10 -3.96 49.16
N ASN A 402 9.49 -4.63 50.24
CA ASN A 402 10.16 -3.98 51.38
C ASN A 402 11.53 -3.47 50.95
N ALA A 403 11.90 -2.26 51.38
CA ALA A 403 13.18 -1.61 51.05
C ALA A 403 14.43 -2.49 51.33
N GLY A 404 14.33 -3.45 52.25
CA GLY A 404 15.37 -4.43 52.54
C GLY A 404 15.63 -5.44 51.41
N GLU A 405 14.60 -5.86 50.66
CA GLU A 405 14.76 -6.79 49.55
C GLU A 405 15.40 -6.13 48.33
N THR A 406 15.07 -4.87 48.07
CA THR A 406 15.72 -4.06 47.04
C THR A 406 17.20 -3.86 47.37
N ALA A 407 17.54 -3.55 48.62
CA ALA A 407 18.93 -3.42 49.05
C ALA A 407 19.71 -4.75 48.94
N LEU A 408 19.09 -5.88 49.26
CA LEU A 408 19.68 -7.21 49.12
C LEU A 408 19.97 -7.54 47.64
N MET A 409 19.02 -7.28 46.75
CA MET A 409 19.18 -7.50 45.30
C MET A 409 20.31 -6.65 44.71
N PHE A 410 20.37 -5.36 45.07
CA PHE A 410 21.50 -4.51 44.68
C PHE A 410 22.83 -5.04 45.21
N GLY A 411 22.87 -5.48 46.47
CA GLY A 411 24.06 -6.10 47.06
C GLY A 411 24.53 -7.34 46.31
N ILE A 412 23.60 -8.24 45.93
CA ILE A 412 23.91 -9.47 45.17
C ILE A 412 24.46 -9.13 43.79
N VAL A 413 23.84 -8.19 43.08
CA VAL A 413 24.28 -7.79 41.73
C VAL A 413 25.66 -7.12 41.78
N THR A 414 25.89 -6.22 42.74
CA THR A 414 27.20 -5.59 42.92
C THR A 414 28.28 -6.61 43.28
N PHE A 415 27.98 -7.56 44.17
CA PHE A 415 28.91 -8.63 44.53
C PHE A 415 29.26 -9.52 43.33
N ALA A 416 28.27 -9.92 42.52
CA ALA A 416 28.49 -10.71 41.32
C ALA A 416 29.40 -9.98 40.31
N LEU A 417 29.18 -8.68 40.08
CA LEU A 417 30.01 -7.87 39.18
C LEU A 417 31.46 -7.74 39.67
N VAL A 418 31.66 -7.58 40.97
CA VAL A 418 32.99 -7.54 41.59
C VAL A 418 33.70 -8.89 41.46
N CYS A 419 33.00 -10.00 41.70
CA CYS A 419 33.56 -11.35 41.53
C CYS A 419 33.98 -11.60 40.08
N VAL A 420 33.12 -11.29 39.11
CA VAL A 420 33.43 -11.48 37.68
C VAL A 420 34.64 -10.63 37.28
N SER A 421 34.67 -9.36 37.70
CA SER A 421 35.78 -8.46 37.41
C SER A 421 37.09 -8.93 38.08
N GLY A 422 37.03 -9.46 39.30
CA GLY A 422 38.17 -10.05 39.99
C GLY A 422 38.73 -11.28 39.29
N VAL A 423 37.86 -12.18 38.82
CA VAL A 423 38.26 -13.34 38.01
C VAL A 423 38.92 -12.88 36.70
N MET A 424 38.34 -11.90 36.00
CA MET A 424 38.92 -11.38 34.77
C MET A 424 40.31 -10.77 34.99
N ILE A 425 40.49 -9.95 36.01
CA ILE A 425 41.80 -9.35 36.33
C ILE A 425 42.81 -10.42 36.74
N GLY A 426 42.39 -11.41 37.56
CA GLY A 426 43.23 -12.52 37.98
C GLY A 426 43.70 -13.40 36.81
N THR A 427 42.79 -13.71 35.88
CA THR A 427 43.15 -14.45 34.65
C THR A 427 44.10 -13.64 33.76
N ALA A 428 43.87 -12.33 33.60
CA ALA A 428 44.76 -11.47 32.83
C ALA A 428 46.17 -11.39 33.44
N TRP A 429 46.26 -11.36 34.77
CA TRP A 429 47.54 -11.39 35.49
C TRP A 429 48.27 -12.73 35.31
N LEU A 430 47.56 -13.87 35.43
CA LEU A 430 48.12 -15.20 35.16
C LEU A 430 48.62 -15.36 33.72
N MET A 431 48.00 -14.66 32.77
CA MET A 431 48.42 -14.63 31.36
C MET A 431 49.51 -13.58 31.07
N GLY A 432 50.11 -12.98 32.11
CA GLY A 432 51.30 -12.13 31.99
C GLY A 432 51.04 -10.63 31.87
N ALA A 433 49.80 -10.15 32.07
CA ALA A 433 49.51 -8.72 32.08
C ALA A 433 50.06 -8.03 33.35
N GLN A 434 50.82 -6.94 33.18
CA GLN A 434 51.31 -6.11 34.29
C GLN A 434 50.43 -4.87 34.46
N PHE A 435 49.96 -4.61 35.69
CA PHE A 435 49.05 -3.50 36.02
C PHE A 435 49.69 -2.44 36.94
N PRO A 436 50.74 -1.73 36.50
CA PRO A 436 51.56 -0.89 37.38
C PRO A 436 50.83 0.33 37.99
N ASN A 437 49.75 0.81 37.38
CA ASN A 437 49.03 2.02 37.83
C ASN A 437 47.57 1.78 38.26
N PHE A 438 47.09 0.53 38.23
CA PHE A 438 45.66 0.22 38.40
C PHE A 438 45.09 0.67 39.74
N PHE A 439 45.81 0.42 40.84
CA PHE A 439 45.36 0.84 42.17
C PHE A 439 45.37 2.36 42.36
N LYS A 440 46.29 3.08 41.69
CA LYS A 440 46.38 4.54 41.75
C LYS A 440 45.19 5.20 41.04
N GLU A 441 44.83 4.69 39.86
CA GLU A 441 43.68 5.17 39.09
C GLU A 441 42.35 4.80 39.73
N ALA A 442 42.20 3.57 40.25
CA ALA A 442 40.99 3.16 40.96
C ALA A 442 40.73 4.03 42.20
N THR A 443 41.77 4.36 42.96
CA THR A 443 41.65 5.23 44.15
C THR A 443 41.26 6.66 43.78
N LEU A 444 41.79 7.18 42.66
CA LEU A 444 41.48 8.52 42.17
C LEU A 444 40.03 8.62 41.65
N LEU A 445 39.54 7.55 41.04
CA LEU A 445 38.16 7.45 40.55
C LEU A 445 37.15 7.32 41.70
N LEU A 446 37.49 6.55 42.74
CA LEU A 446 36.67 6.42 43.95
C LEU A 446 36.53 7.76 44.69
N ASN A 447 37.64 8.50 44.84
CA ASN A 447 37.63 9.83 45.46
C ASN A 447 36.84 10.85 44.66
N LYS A 448 36.80 10.72 43.33
CA LYS A 448 36.01 11.59 42.45
C LYS A 448 34.51 11.30 42.51
N MET A 449 34.12 10.05 42.78
CA MET A 449 32.73 9.66 42.97
C MET A 449 32.18 9.98 44.37
N LEU A 450 33.03 10.00 45.40
CA LEU A 450 32.64 10.19 46.80
C LEU A 450 32.88 11.61 47.34
N GLY A 451 33.47 12.51 46.55
CA GLY A 451 33.72 13.91 46.94
C GLY A 451 32.48 14.81 46.85
N PRO A 452 32.34 15.84 47.70
CA PRO A 452 31.16 16.70 47.74
C PRO A 452 31.05 17.59 46.49
N ASN A 453 29.90 17.54 45.81
CA ASN A 453 29.51 18.40 44.70
C ASN A 453 29.55 19.90 45.10
N SER A 454 30.31 20.72 44.37
CA SER A 454 30.11 22.18 44.37
C SER A 454 29.19 22.58 43.19
N SER A 455 28.07 23.18 43.56
CA SER A 455 26.90 23.61 42.77
C SER A 455 27.17 24.49 41.54
N PRO A 456 26.23 24.58 40.58
CA PRO A 456 26.34 25.48 39.43
C PRO A 456 25.86 26.90 39.77
N SER A 457 26.59 27.94 39.36
CA SER A 457 26.11 29.33 39.40
C SER A 457 26.03 29.94 38.00
N THR A 458 24.80 30.20 37.58
CA THR A 458 24.38 31.08 36.50
C THR A 458 24.76 32.53 36.80
N THR A 459 25.38 33.25 35.85
CA THR A 459 25.09 34.68 35.58
C THR A 459 25.75 35.08 34.25
N GLY A 460 24.95 35.66 33.35
CA GLY A 460 25.42 36.24 32.11
C GLY A 460 26.14 37.58 32.29
N ARG A 461 26.89 37.97 31.26
CA ARG A 461 27.27 39.36 31.03
C ARG A 461 27.47 39.59 29.53
N VAL A 462 26.78 40.61 29.05
CA VAL A 462 26.87 41.25 27.72
C VAL A 462 28.05 42.24 27.72
N GLU A 463 28.46 42.63 26.51
CA GLU A 463 29.40 43.70 26.09
C GLU A 463 30.87 43.24 25.92
N LEU A 464 31.55 43.50 24.79
CA LEU A 464 31.41 44.50 23.71
C LEU A 464 31.40 43.89 22.31
#